data_AF-A0A7K8CGT8-F1
#
_entry.id   AF-A0A7K8CGT8-F1
#
_cell.length_a   1.000
_cell.length_b   1.000
_cell.length_c   1.000
_cell.angle_alpha   90.00
_cell.angle_beta   90.00
_cell.angle_gamma   90.00
#
_symmetry.space_group_name_H-M   'P 1'
#
loop_
_entity.id
_entity.type
_entity.pdbx_description
1 polymer ?
#
loop_
_entity_poly.entity_id
_entity_poly.type
_entity_poly.pdbx_seq_one_letter_code
_entity_poly.pdbx_strand_id
1 'polypeptide(L)'
;MTVTYSSKVANATFFGFHRLLLRWKGSIYKLLYREFIVFATLYTAISVLYRFFLTGSQKRFFEKLSIYCDKYAEQIPVTFVLGFYVTLVVNRWWNQFVNLPWPDRLMFLISSCVQGRDEYGRLLRRTLMRYVNLTSLLIFRSVSTAVYKRFPTMDHVV
;
A
#
# COMPACT_ATOMS: atom_id res chain seq x y z
N MET A 1 6.72 -2.83 -2.41
CA MET A 1 7.98 -2.74 -1.63
C MET A 1 7.65 -2.08 -0.29
N THR A 2 7.94 -2.74 0.82
CA THR A 2 7.69 -2.22 2.18
C THR A 2 8.72 -1.13 2.53
N VAL A 3 8.33 -0.17 3.35
CA VAL A 3 9.18 0.96 3.76
C VAL A 3 9.29 0.97 5.27
N THR A 4 10.44 0.53 5.79
CA THR A 4 10.72 0.56 7.22
C THR A 4 11.25 1.94 7.64
N TYR A 5 10.74 2.45 8.75
CA TYR A 5 11.19 3.69 9.40
C TYR A 5 11.18 3.63 10.92
N SER A 6 10.92 2.46 11.52
CA SER A 6 10.76 2.28 12.96
C SER A 6 11.93 2.82 13.78
N SER A 7 13.17 2.60 13.32
CA SER A 7 14.36 3.12 14.00
C SER A 7 14.47 4.65 13.97
N LYS A 8 13.89 5.31 12.97
CA LYS A 8 13.94 6.78 12.83
C LYS A 8 12.93 7.50 13.73
N VAL A 9 11.94 6.78 14.26
CA VAL A 9 10.90 7.28 15.17
C VAL A 9 10.97 6.62 16.55
N ALA A 10 12.10 5.99 16.88
CA ALA A 10 12.28 5.30 18.16
C ALA A 10 12.25 6.28 19.35
N ASN A 11 12.80 7.49 19.18
CA ASN A 11 12.80 8.53 20.20
C ASN A 11 11.86 9.69 19.80
N ALA A 12 11.05 10.15 20.75
CA ALA A 12 10.20 11.32 20.59
C ALA A 12 11.06 12.60 20.68
N THR A 13 11.58 13.04 19.53
CA THR A 13 12.32 14.29 19.37
C THR A 13 11.45 15.34 18.70
N PHE A 14 11.70 16.63 18.99
CA PHE A 14 10.92 17.75 18.43
C PHE A 14 10.84 17.71 16.89
N PHE A 15 11.93 17.36 16.20
CA PHE A 15 11.97 17.22 14.74
C PHE A 15 11.77 15.78 14.22
N GLY A 16 11.31 14.85 15.06
CA GLY A 16 11.17 13.44 14.71
C GLY A 16 10.25 13.20 13.51
N PHE A 17 8.99 13.67 13.59
CA PHE A 17 8.01 13.50 12.52
C PHE A 17 8.29 14.40 11.31
N HIS A 18 8.77 15.63 11.52
CA HIS A 18 9.13 16.54 10.42
C HIS A 18 10.16 15.93 9.47
N ARG A 19 11.10 15.12 10.00
CA ARG A 19 12.09 14.40 9.19
C ARG A 19 11.45 13.37 8.24
N LEU A 20 10.26 12.85 8.54
CA LEU A 20 9.56 11.91 7.67
C LEU A 20 8.95 12.59 6.44
N LEU A 21 8.55 13.87 6.55
CA LEU A 21 8.02 14.64 5.42
C LEU A 21 9.06 14.81 4.32
N LEU A 22 10.35 14.88 4.65
CA LEU A 22 11.42 15.00 3.66
C LEU A 22 11.72 13.69 2.91
N ARG A 23 11.05 12.57 3.24
CA ARG A 23 11.29 11.28 2.60
C ARG A 23 10.53 11.19 1.26
N TRP A 24 11.19 10.65 0.23
CA TRP A 24 10.54 10.38 -1.07
C TRP A 24 9.99 8.96 -1.22
N LYS A 25 10.73 7.95 -0.77
CA LYS A 25 10.36 6.55 -0.97
C LYS A 25 9.18 6.17 -0.08
N GLY A 26 8.02 5.92 -0.72
CA GLY A 26 6.77 5.55 -0.06
C GLY A 26 6.08 6.72 0.65
N SER A 27 6.40 7.97 0.29
CA SER A 27 5.73 9.14 0.82
C SER A 27 4.48 9.51 0.03
N ILE A 28 3.66 10.37 0.63
CA ILE A 28 2.44 10.91 0.03
C ILE A 28 2.74 11.64 -1.29
N TYR A 29 3.87 12.33 -1.40
CA TYR A 29 4.27 13.05 -2.61
C TYR A 29 4.44 12.10 -3.80
N LYS A 30 5.10 10.95 -3.60
CA LYS A 30 5.28 9.96 -4.67
C LYS A 30 3.96 9.32 -5.10
N LEU A 31 2.97 9.26 -4.19
CA LEU A 31 1.65 8.71 -4.50
C LEU A 31 0.76 9.73 -5.23
N LEU A 32 0.77 11.00 -4.81
CA LEU A 32 -0.18 12.03 -5.27
C LEU A 32 0.36 12.97 -6.35
N TYR A 33 1.64 12.91 -6.74
CA TYR A 33 2.20 13.93 -7.64
C TYR A 33 1.46 14.01 -8.98
N ARG A 34 0.97 12.89 -9.52
CA ARG A 34 0.26 12.89 -10.82
C ARG A 34 -1.10 13.56 -10.70
N GLU A 35 -1.86 13.17 -9.68
CA GLU A 35 -3.17 13.71 -9.35
C GLU A 35 -3.08 15.19 -9.02
N PHE A 36 -2.04 15.59 -8.27
CA PHE A 36 -1.77 16.99 -7.94
C PHE A 36 -1.44 17.82 -9.18
N ILE A 37 -0.64 17.30 -10.11
CA ILE A 37 -0.36 17.99 -11.38
C ILE A 37 -1.65 18.16 -12.18
N VAL A 38 -2.47 17.13 -12.30
CA VAL A 38 -3.78 17.23 -13.00
C VAL A 38 -4.67 18.26 -12.32
N PHE A 39 -4.78 18.25 -11.00
CA PHE A 39 -5.56 19.24 -10.25
C PHE A 39 -5.03 20.67 -10.48
N ALA A 40 -3.73 20.87 -10.34
CA ALA A 40 -3.10 22.18 -10.53
C ALA A 40 -3.31 22.70 -11.96
N THR A 41 -3.11 21.86 -12.97
CA THR A 41 -3.30 22.24 -14.38
C THR A 41 -4.74 22.63 -14.67
N LEU A 42 -5.74 21.86 -14.21
CA LEU A 42 -7.15 22.20 -14.37
C LEU A 42 -7.52 23.49 -13.64
N TYR A 43 -7.06 23.66 -12.40
CA TYR A 43 -7.30 24.87 -11.62
C TYR A 43 -6.69 26.10 -12.30
N THR A 44 -5.44 26.00 -12.76
CA THR A 44 -4.76 27.08 -13.48
C THR A 44 -5.45 27.37 -14.82
N ALA A 45 -5.89 26.36 -15.56
CA ALA A 45 -6.62 26.54 -16.81
C ALA A 45 -7.94 27.31 -16.61
N ILE A 46 -8.71 26.96 -15.58
CA ILE A 46 -9.93 27.70 -15.20
C ILE A 46 -9.58 29.14 -14.80
N SER A 47 -8.51 29.35 -14.04
CA SER A 47 -8.06 30.68 -13.63
C SER A 47 -7.66 31.55 -14.82
N VAL A 48 -6.93 30.98 -15.78
CA VAL A 48 -6.54 31.67 -17.03
C VAL A 48 -7.78 32.00 -17.86
N LEU A 49 -8.72 31.07 -18.00
CA LEU A 49 -9.98 31.28 -18.70
C LEU A 49 -10.79 32.44 -18.09
N TYR A 50 -10.90 32.48 -16.76
CA TYR A 50 -11.55 33.59 -16.04
C TYR A 50 -10.84 34.93 -16.20
N ARG A 51 -9.50 34.95 -16.15
CA ARG A 51 -8.77 36.22 -16.22
C ARG A 51 -8.76 36.81 -17.63
N PHE A 52 -8.45 35.99 -18.64
CA PHE A 52 -8.12 36.47 -19.99
C PHE A 52 -9.22 36.28 -21.03
N PHE A 53 -10.10 35.29 -20.89
CA PHE A 53 -11.06 34.93 -21.95
C PHE A 53 -12.51 35.32 -21.63
N LEU A 54 -12.90 35.34 -20.35
CA LEU A 54 -14.27 35.70 -19.95
C LEU A 54 -14.53 37.21 -20.04
N THR A 55 -15.66 37.59 -20.63
CA THR A 55 -16.14 38.99 -20.70
C THR A 55 -16.84 39.41 -19.40
N GLY A 56 -17.06 40.72 -19.19
CA GLY A 56 -17.57 41.25 -17.91
C GLY A 56 -18.90 40.66 -17.43
N SER A 57 -19.83 40.37 -18.34
CA SER A 57 -21.09 39.69 -18.00
C SER A 57 -20.89 38.23 -17.60
N GLN A 58 -20.02 37.50 -18.31
CA GLN A 58 -19.73 36.10 -18.05
C GLN A 58 -18.93 35.91 -16.75
N LYS A 59 -18.03 36.85 -16.39
CA LYS A 59 -17.31 36.83 -15.10
C LYS A 59 -18.26 36.87 -13.91
N ARG A 60 -19.29 37.73 -13.95
CA ARG A 60 -20.32 37.80 -12.89
C ARG A 60 -21.10 36.49 -12.76
N PHE A 61 -21.34 35.78 -13.86
CA PHE A 61 -21.97 34.46 -13.79
C PHE A 61 -21.03 33.42 -13.19
N PHE A 62 -19.76 33.41 -13.60
CA PHE A 62 -18.75 32.52 -13.04
C PHE A 62 -18.55 32.71 -11.53
N GLU A 63 -18.57 33.96 -11.04
CA GLU A 63 -18.49 34.27 -9.62
C GLU A 63 -19.67 33.67 -8.83
N LYS A 64 -20.89 33.81 -9.35
CA LYS A 64 -22.08 33.18 -8.76
C LYS A 64 -21.96 31.65 -8.74
N LEU A 65 -21.44 31.06 -9.82
CA LEU A 65 -21.21 29.62 -9.90
C LEU A 65 -20.17 29.15 -8.87
N SER A 66 -19.06 29.89 -8.71
CA SER A 66 -18.02 29.56 -7.73
C SER A 66 -18.55 29.55 -6.31
N ILE A 67 -19.34 30.57 -5.93
CA ILE A 67 -19.99 30.64 -4.61
C ILE A 67 -20.99 29.49 -4.44
N TYR A 68 -21.73 29.15 -5.49
CA TYR A 68 -22.63 28.00 -5.47
C TYR A 68 -21.87 26.70 -5.21
N CYS A 69 -20.78 26.42 -5.93
CA CYS A 69 -19.96 25.22 -5.73
C CYS A 69 -19.34 25.14 -4.33
N ASP A 70 -18.86 26.26 -3.80
CA ASP A 70 -18.25 26.34 -2.45
C ASP A 70 -19.23 25.91 -1.36
N LYS A 71 -20.50 26.34 -1.46
CA LYS A 71 -21.57 25.93 -0.55
C LYS A 71 -21.80 24.42 -0.50
N TYR A 72 -21.61 23.70 -1.60
CA TYR A 72 -21.76 22.24 -1.62
C TYR A 72 -20.49 21.51 -1.19
N ALA A 73 -19.31 22.12 -1.34
CA ALA A 73 -18.05 21.50 -0.94
C ALA A 73 -18.01 21.25 0.58
N GLU A 74 -18.55 22.17 1.39
CA GLU A 74 -18.62 22.03 2.86
C GLU A 74 -19.67 21.02 3.34
N GLN A 75 -20.69 20.73 2.54
CA GLN A 75 -21.81 19.87 2.94
C GLN A 75 -21.48 18.37 2.91
N ILE A 76 -20.40 17.96 2.22
CA ILE A 76 -20.05 16.55 2.08
C ILE A 76 -19.14 16.18 3.26
N PRO A 77 -19.56 15.30 4.21
CA PRO A 77 -18.72 14.87 5.32
C PRO A 77 -17.70 13.82 4.85
N VAL A 78 -16.83 14.18 3.90
CA VAL A 78 -15.82 13.30 3.31
C VAL A 78 -14.91 12.73 4.39
N THR A 79 -14.55 13.56 5.38
CA THR A 79 -13.65 13.16 6.48
C THR A 79 -14.17 11.98 7.27
N PHE A 80 -15.49 11.93 7.53
CA PHE A 80 -16.11 10.83 8.27
C PHE A 80 -16.02 9.53 7.47
N VAL A 81 -16.54 9.54 6.24
CA VAL A 81 -16.54 8.36 5.37
C VAL A 81 -15.12 7.85 5.09
N LEU A 82 -14.18 8.76 4.86
CA LEU A 82 -12.77 8.44 4.67
C LEU A 82 -12.18 7.78 5.91
N GLY A 83 -12.50 8.27 7.11
CA GLY A 83 -12.06 7.69 8.38
C GLY A 83 -12.50 6.23 8.55
N PHE A 84 -13.77 5.92 8.33
CA PHE A 84 -14.27 4.53 8.39
C PHE A 84 -13.62 3.64 7.34
N TYR A 85 -13.55 4.13 6.11
CA TYR A 85 -13.00 3.35 5.00
C TYR A 85 -11.52 3.03 5.22
N VAL A 86 -10.71 4.03 5.60
CA VAL A 86 -9.29 3.85 5.88
C VAL A 86 -9.08 2.87 7.04
N THR A 87 -9.87 2.99 8.10
CA THR A 87 -9.79 2.06 9.25
C THR A 87 -10.06 0.61 8.81
N LEU A 88 -11.09 0.38 7.99
CA LEU A 88 -11.40 -0.95 7.45
C LEU A 88 -10.25 -1.48 6.59
N VAL A 89 -9.67 -0.66 5.72
CA VAL A 89 -8.56 -1.04 4.83
C VAL A 89 -7.32 -1.41 5.66
N VAL A 90 -6.94 -0.62 6.66
CA VAL A 90 -5.79 -0.90 7.53
C VAL A 90 -5.99 -2.19 8.31
N ASN A 91 -7.19 -2.43 8.84
CA ASN A 91 -7.52 -3.68 9.54
C ASN A 91 -7.37 -4.90 8.64
N ARG A 92 -7.90 -4.85 7.42
CA ARG A 92 -7.74 -5.94 6.44
C ARG A 92 -6.29 -6.14 6.04
N TRP A 93 -5.54 -5.06 5.82
CA TRP A 93 -4.12 -5.12 5.47
C TRP A 93 -3.30 -5.80 6.56
N TRP A 94 -3.53 -5.45 7.83
CA TRP A 94 -2.83 -6.08 8.95
C TRP A 94 -3.21 -7.56 9.09
N ASN A 95 -4.51 -7.88 8.97
CA ASN A 95 -4.99 -9.26 8.98
C ASN A 95 -4.38 -10.10 7.85
N GLN A 96 -4.17 -9.53 6.66
CA GLN A 96 -3.46 -10.24 5.58
C GLN A 96 -2.00 -10.51 5.94
N PHE A 97 -1.33 -9.56 6.58
CA PHE A 97 0.08 -9.72 7.00
C PHE A 97 0.25 -10.80 8.07
N VAL A 98 -0.62 -10.82 9.09
CA VAL A 98 -0.57 -11.82 10.17
C VAL A 98 -0.87 -13.23 9.66
N ASN A 99 -1.71 -13.35 8.63
CA ASN A 99 -2.07 -14.64 8.01
C ASN A 99 -1.05 -15.15 6.97
N LEU A 100 0.11 -14.50 6.79
CA LEU A 100 1.17 -15.05 5.95
C LEU A 100 1.69 -16.37 6.57
N PRO A 101 1.75 -17.47 5.80
CA PRO A 101 2.22 -18.76 6.32
C PRO A 101 3.72 -18.73 6.62
N TRP A 102 4.07 -18.76 7.91
CA TRP A 102 5.45 -18.90 8.39
C TRP A 102 5.77 -20.37 8.68
N PRO A 103 6.87 -20.93 8.14
CA PRO A 103 7.20 -22.35 8.30
C PRO A 103 7.74 -22.69 9.70
N ASP A 104 8.11 -21.69 10.50
CA ASP A 104 8.88 -21.81 11.75
C ASP A 104 8.27 -22.83 12.73
N ARG A 105 6.96 -22.75 12.98
CA ARG A 105 6.27 -23.66 13.92
C ARG A 105 6.33 -25.12 13.45
N LEU A 106 6.09 -25.35 12.15
CA LEU A 106 6.17 -26.69 11.56
C LEU A 106 7.62 -27.19 11.51
N MET A 107 8.57 -26.29 11.26
CA MET A 107 9.99 -26.62 11.25
C MET A 107 10.45 -27.14 12.62
N PHE A 108 10.07 -26.48 13.72
CA PHE A 108 10.40 -26.96 15.06
C PHE A 108 9.80 -28.33 15.33
N LEU A 109 8.55 -28.56 14.95
CA LEU A 109 7.88 -29.86 15.12
C LEU A 109 8.53 -30.97 14.29
N ILE A 110 8.81 -30.71 13.01
CA ILE A 110 9.46 -31.69 12.12
C ILE A 110 10.86 -32.00 12.63
N SER A 111 11.59 -30.99 13.12
CA SER A 111 12.94 -31.18 13.66
C SER A 111 12.97 -32.01 14.95
N SER A 112 11.95 -31.93 15.80
CA SER A 112 11.90 -32.67 17.07
C SER A 112 11.27 -34.07 16.91
N CYS A 113 10.23 -34.20 16.09
CA CYS A 113 9.49 -35.45 15.94
C CYS A 113 10.13 -36.43 14.94
N VAL A 114 10.81 -35.94 13.89
CA VAL A 114 11.42 -36.81 12.87
C VAL A 114 12.86 -37.13 13.26
N GLN A 115 13.02 -38.27 13.93
CA GLN A 115 14.32 -38.80 14.36
C GLN A 115 15.08 -39.44 13.18
N GLY A 116 16.37 -39.74 13.38
CA GLY A 116 17.25 -40.32 12.36
C GLY A 116 18.39 -39.37 11.96
N ARG A 117 19.63 -39.78 12.25
CA ARG A 117 20.88 -39.08 11.87
C ARG A 117 21.46 -39.61 10.55
N ASP A 118 20.87 -40.67 10.05
CA ASP A 118 21.13 -41.29 8.76
C ASP A 118 20.64 -40.40 7.60
N GLU A 119 21.07 -40.75 6.39
CA GLU A 119 20.73 -39.99 5.20
C GLU A 119 19.22 -39.95 4.92
N TYR A 120 18.51 -41.05 5.19
CA TYR A 120 17.08 -41.14 4.97
C TYR A 120 16.32 -40.21 5.93
N GLY A 121 16.65 -40.20 7.23
CA GLY A 121 16.10 -39.25 8.19
C GLY A 121 16.33 -37.78 7.80
N ARG A 122 17.52 -37.47 7.25
CA ARG A 122 17.83 -36.13 6.70
C ARG A 122 16.96 -35.81 5.48
N LEU A 123 16.79 -36.75 4.54
CA LEU A 123 15.99 -36.56 3.34
C LEU A 123 14.51 -36.35 3.68
N LEU A 124 13.98 -37.10 4.65
CA LEU A 124 12.60 -37.01 5.11
C LEU A 124 12.28 -35.63 5.69
N ARG A 125 13.10 -35.12 6.63
CA ARG A 125 12.93 -33.76 7.20
C ARG A 125 12.95 -32.68 6.12
N ARG A 126 13.88 -32.76 5.17
CA ARG A 126 13.98 -31.79 4.06
C ARG A 126 12.77 -31.86 3.13
N THR A 127 12.28 -33.05 2.83
CA THR A 127 11.15 -33.24 1.91
C THR A 127 9.85 -32.70 2.52
N LEU A 128 9.61 -32.97 3.81
CA LEU A 128 8.46 -32.41 4.53
C LEU A 128 8.47 -30.87 4.53
N MET A 129 9.63 -30.26 4.82
CA MET A 129 9.76 -28.80 4.78
C MET A 129 9.59 -28.23 3.36
N ARG A 130 10.07 -28.95 2.32
CA ARG A 130 9.85 -28.54 0.93
C ARG A 130 8.38 -28.55 0.55
N TYR A 131 7.59 -29.53 1.00
CA TYR A 131 6.15 -29.56 0.73
C TYR A 131 5.41 -28.39 1.38
N VAL A 132 5.75 -28.06 2.64
CA VAL A 132 5.19 -26.87 3.32
C VAL A 132 5.53 -25.60 2.55
N ASN A 133 6.79 -25.43 2.16
CA ASN A 133 7.24 -24.25 1.42
C ASN A 133 6.60 -24.17 0.03
N LEU A 134 6.41 -25.31 -0.64
CA LEU A 134 5.74 -25.38 -1.94
C LEU A 134 4.28 -24.92 -1.83
N THR A 135 3.55 -25.38 -0.83
CA THR A 135 2.16 -24.93 -0.59
C THR A 135 2.10 -23.42 -0.38
N SER A 136 2.99 -22.85 0.45
CA SER A 136 3.09 -21.40 0.65
C SER A 136 3.42 -20.65 -0.65
N LEU A 137 4.32 -21.19 -1.47
CA LEU A 137 4.68 -20.59 -2.75
C LEU A 137 3.50 -20.56 -3.73
N LEU A 138 2.74 -21.66 -3.81
CA LEU A 138 1.58 -21.76 -4.70
C LEU A 138 0.50 -20.74 -4.32
N ILE A 139 0.18 -20.58 -3.04
CA ILE A 139 -0.80 -19.56 -2.63
C ILE A 139 -0.25 -18.14 -2.88
N PHE A 140 1.03 -17.88 -2.61
CA PHE A 140 1.64 -16.58 -2.88
C PHE A 140 1.65 -16.24 -4.36
N ARG A 141 1.90 -17.21 -5.25
CA ARG A 141 1.83 -17.03 -6.70
C ARG A 141 0.42 -16.60 -7.13
N SER A 142 -0.62 -17.14 -6.52
CA SER A 142 -2.03 -16.81 -6.86
C SER A 142 -2.45 -15.42 -6.40
N VAL A 143 -1.97 -14.94 -5.26
CA VAL A 143 -2.44 -13.67 -4.66
C VAL A 143 -1.47 -12.49 -4.88
N SER A 144 -0.18 -12.75 -5.05
CA SER A 144 0.85 -11.72 -5.17
C SER A 144 1.37 -11.62 -6.59
N THR A 145 1.12 -10.47 -7.22
CA THR A 145 1.65 -10.18 -8.57
C THR A 145 3.18 -10.18 -8.61
N ALA A 146 3.85 -9.84 -7.51
CA ALA A 146 5.31 -9.89 -7.44
C ALA A 146 5.85 -11.34 -7.48
N VAL A 147 5.14 -12.28 -6.83
CA VAL A 147 5.51 -13.71 -6.85
C VAL A 147 5.12 -14.33 -8.17
N TYR A 148 3.95 -13.99 -8.71
CA TYR A 148 3.54 -14.41 -10.06
C TYR A 148 4.54 -13.99 -11.14
N LYS A 149 5.05 -12.76 -11.10
CA LYS A 149 6.09 -12.30 -12.04
C LYS A 149 7.41 -13.06 -11.91
N ARG A 150 7.73 -13.58 -10.72
CA ARG A 150 8.92 -14.40 -10.48
C ARG A 150 8.72 -15.85 -10.89
N PHE A 151 7.50 -16.38 -10.74
CA PHE A 151 7.13 -17.74 -11.09
C PHE A 151 5.89 -17.76 -12.02
N PRO A 152 6.04 -17.40 -13.30
CA PRO A 152 4.90 -17.26 -14.20
C PRO A 152 4.27 -18.60 -14.60
N THR A 153 5.07 -19.65 -14.77
CA THR A 153 4.60 -21.01 -15.12
C THR A 153 4.97 -22.03 -14.03
N MET A 154 4.38 -23.23 -14.08
CA MET A 154 4.74 -24.31 -13.15
C MET A 154 6.18 -24.81 -13.39
N ASP A 155 6.71 -24.69 -14.60
CA ASP A 155 8.11 -25.03 -14.89
C ASP A 155 9.12 -24.14 -14.15
N HIS A 156 8.72 -22.91 -13.77
CA HIS A 156 9.56 -22.06 -12.93
C HIS A 156 9.58 -22.50 -11.46
N VAL A 157 8.60 -23.32 -11.06
CA VAL A 157 8.45 -23.83 -9.69
C VAL A 157 9.19 -25.16 -9.51
N VAL A 158 9.28 -25.97 -10.57
CA VAL A 158 9.99 -27.26 -10.63
C VAL A 158 11.50 -27.05 -10.59
#